data_AF-A0A7J8K1V6-F1
#
_entry.id   AF-A0A7J8K1V6-F1
#
_cell.length_a   1.000
_cell.length_b   1.000
_cell.length_c   1.000
_cell.angle_alpha   90.00
_cell.angle_beta   90.00
_cell.angle_gamma   90.00
#
_symmetry.space_group_name_H-M   'P 1'
#
loop_
_entity.id
_entity.type
_entity.pdbx_description
1 polymer ?
#
loop_
_entity_poly.entity_id
_entity_poly.type
_entity_poly.pdbx_seq_one_letter_code
_entity_poly.pdbx_strand_id
1 'polypeptide(L)'
;MVRSLLDGNIDSSQYEDSLREMFTIHAYIAFTMDKLIQSIVRQLQHIVSDEICVQVTDLYLAENNNGATGGQLNTQTSRSLLESAYQRKAEQLMSDENCFKLMFIQSQGQVQLTIELLDTEEENSDDPVEAERWSDYVERYMNSDTTSLELREHLARKPVFLPRNLRRIRKCQRGREQQEKEGKEGNSKKSMENVDSLDKLECRFKLNSYKMVYVIKSEDYMYRRTALLRAHQSHERVSKRLHQRFQAWVDKWTKEHVPREMAAETSKWLMGEGLEGLVPCTTTCDTETLHFVSINKYRVKYGTVFKAP
;
A
#
# COMPACT_ATOMS: atom_id res chain seq x y z
N MET A 1 -49.49 8.29 21.42
CA MET A 1 -49.53 7.62 20.09
C MET A 1 -48.26 6.82 19.82
N VAL A 2 -47.06 7.41 19.74
CA VAL A 2 -45.81 6.63 19.51
C VAL A 2 -45.58 5.56 20.56
N ARG A 3 -45.71 5.90 21.86
CA ARG A 3 -45.63 4.91 22.95
C ARG A 3 -46.65 3.78 22.82
N SER A 4 -47.87 4.09 22.39
CA SER A 4 -48.93 3.11 22.19
C SER A 4 -48.66 2.16 21.02
N LEU A 5 -47.97 2.62 19.98
CA LEU A 5 -47.46 1.77 18.89
C LEU A 5 -46.33 0.85 19.39
N LEU A 6 -45.38 1.40 20.15
CA LEU A 6 -44.26 0.63 20.71
C LEU A 6 -44.72 -0.41 21.74
N ASP A 7 -45.76 -0.10 22.51
CA ASP A 7 -46.40 -1.02 23.46
C ASP A 7 -47.34 -2.04 22.76
N GLY A 8 -47.49 -1.97 21.42
CA GLY A 8 -48.31 -2.90 20.63
C GLY A 8 -49.83 -2.68 20.72
N ASN A 9 -50.28 -1.55 21.29
CA ASN A 9 -51.69 -1.23 21.49
C ASN A 9 -52.37 -0.63 20.25
N ILE A 10 -51.59 -0.23 19.24
CA ILE A 10 -52.06 0.32 17.96
C ILE A 10 -51.27 -0.38 16.86
N ASP A 11 -51.92 -0.78 15.77
CA ASP A 11 -51.24 -1.37 14.62
C ASP A 11 -50.53 -0.29 13.75
N SER A 12 -49.56 -0.72 12.94
CA SER A 12 -48.75 0.21 12.14
C SER A 12 -49.60 0.99 11.12
N SER A 13 -50.69 0.39 10.60
CA SER A 13 -51.60 1.04 9.65
C SER A 13 -52.42 2.16 10.31
N GLN A 14 -53.05 1.91 11.46
CA GLN A 14 -53.83 2.92 12.18
C GLN A 14 -52.94 4.04 12.71
N TYR A 15 -51.72 3.73 13.14
CA TYR A 15 -50.76 4.75 13.54
C TYR A 15 -50.36 5.65 12.36
N GLU A 16 -50.10 5.07 11.18
CA GLU A 16 -49.76 5.82 9.98
C GLU A 16 -50.92 6.71 9.51
N ASP A 17 -52.14 6.18 9.49
CA ASP A 17 -53.33 6.92 9.08
C ASP A 17 -53.67 8.06 10.06
N SER A 18 -53.53 7.82 11.38
CA SER A 18 -53.69 8.86 12.39
C SER A 18 -52.65 9.98 12.24
N LEU A 19 -51.40 9.62 11.93
CA LEU A 19 -50.35 10.61 11.67
C LEU A 19 -50.59 11.40 10.39
N ARG A 20 -51.08 10.76 9.32
CA ARG A 20 -51.47 11.45 8.08
C ARG A 20 -52.65 12.37 8.30
N GLU A 21 -53.60 12.02 9.16
CA GLU A 21 -54.72 12.90 9.50
C GLU A 21 -54.26 14.17 10.25
N MET A 22 -53.33 14.04 11.21
CA MET A 22 -52.86 15.19 12.00
C MET A 22 -51.78 16.03 11.29
N PHE A 23 -50.81 15.37 10.63
CA PHE A 23 -49.60 16.00 10.10
C PHE A 23 -49.54 16.01 8.56
N THR A 24 -50.55 15.44 7.89
CA THR A 24 -50.70 15.43 6.44
C THR A 24 -49.44 14.91 5.74
N ILE A 25 -48.81 15.73 4.90
CA ILE A 25 -47.64 15.40 4.11
C ILE A 25 -46.36 15.24 4.93
N HIS A 26 -46.30 15.72 6.18
CA HIS A 26 -45.10 15.62 7.03
C HIS A 26 -45.06 14.36 7.90
N ALA A 27 -46.14 13.56 7.88
CA ALA A 27 -46.26 12.31 8.64
C ALA A 27 -45.16 11.28 8.30
N TYR A 28 -44.55 11.36 7.11
CA TYR A 28 -43.53 10.42 6.66
C TYR A 28 -42.29 10.35 7.52
N ILE A 29 -41.94 11.43 8.21
CA ILE A 29 -40.79 11.41 9.13
C ILE A 29 -41.09 10.43 10.27
N ALA A 30 -42.30 10.44 10.81
CA ALA A 30 -42.66 9.62 11.96
C ALA A 30 -42.84 8.14 11.61
N PHE A 31 -43.47 7.81 10.48
CA PHE A 31 -43.63 6.40 10.09
C PHE A 31 -42.35 5.79 9.47
N THR A 32 -41.43 6.59 8.94
CA THR A 32 -40.09 6.08 8.56
C THR A 32 -39.22 5.82 9.79
N MET A 33 -39.35 6.65 10.84
CA MET A 33 -38.70 6.39 12.14
C MET A 33 -39.23 5.12 12.79
N ASP A 34 -40.54 4.84 12.73
CA ASP A 34 -41.10 3.56 13.19
C ASP A 34 -40.46 2.36 12.48
N LYS A 35 -40.38 2.38 11.14
CA LYS A 35 -39.70 1.32 10.37
C LYS A 35 -38.23 1.16 10.74
N LEU A 36 -37.52 2.26 11.01
CA LEU A 36 -36.14 2.22 11.48
C LEU A 36 -36.05 1.56 12.86
N ILE A 37 -36.92 1.93 13.80
CA ILE A 37 -36.99 1.32 15.14
C ILE A 37 -37.29 -0.17 15.04
N GLN A 38 -38.26 -0.57 14.22
CA GLN A 38 -38.56 -1.99 13.98
C GLN A 38 -37.35 -2.76 13.41
N SER A 39 -36.60 -2.13 12.49
CA SER A 39 -35.36 -2.70 11.97
C SER A 39 -34.31 -2.90 13.07
N ILE A 40 -34.09 -1.88 13.90
CA ILE A 40 -33.14 -1.95 15.04
C ILE A 40 -33.57 -3.03 16.03
N VAL A 41 -34.84 -3.10 16.40
CA VAL A 41 -35.38 -4.12 17.32
C VAL A 41 -35.18 -5.52 16.74
N ARG A 42 -35.45 -5.73 15.45
CA ARG A 42 -35.20 -7.01 14.79
C ARG A 42 -33.73 -7.41 14.84
N GLN A 43 -32.81 -6.46 14.60
CA GLN A 43 -31.37 -6.71 14.70
C GLN A 43 -30.96 -7.05 16.14
N LEU A 44 -31.50 -6.35 17.14
CA LEU A 44 -31.26 -6.67 18.56
C LEU A 44 -31.78 -8.07 18.93
N GLN A 45 -32.98 -8.43 18.45
CA GLN A 45 -33.52 -9.78 18.65
C GLN A 45 -32.62 -10.84 18.01
N HIS A 46 -32.09 -10.58 16.81
CA HIS A 46 -31.15 -11.47 16.15
C HIS A 46 -29.88 -11.68 16.99
N ILE A 47 -29.26 -10.60 17.46
CA ILE A 47 -28.03 -10.66 18.27
C ILE A 47 -28.21 -11.51 19.54
N VAL A 48 -29.40 -11.50 20.15
CA VAL A 48 -29.68 -12.24 21.40
C VAL A 48 -30.20 -13.66 21.14
N SER A 49 -30.81 -13.92 19.99
CA SER A 49 -31.43 -15.22 19.69
C SER A 49 -30.52 -16.15 18.89
N ASP A 50 -29.65 -15.58 18.07
CA ASP A 50 -28.72 -16.33 17.24
C ASP A 50 -27.52 -16.83 18.06
N GLU A 51 -27.23 -18.12 17.93
CA GLU A 51 -26.24 -18.81 18.75
C GLU A 51 -24.82 -18.28 18.48
N ILE A 52 -24.49 -18.02 17.20
CA ILE A 52 -23.18 -17.47 16.80
C ILE A 52 -23.03 -16.05 17.37
N CYS A 53 -24.04 -15.19 17.24
CA CYS A 53 -24.02 -13.85 17.81
C CYS A 53 -23.80 -13.84 19.33
N VAL A 54 -24.46 -14.75 20.06
CA VAL A 54 -24.27 -14.90 21.51
C VAL A 54 -22.85 -15.34 21.84
N GLN A 55 -22.33 -16.36 21.15
CA GLN A 55 -20.96 -16.85 21.36
C GLN A 55 -19.90 -15.79 21.04
N VAL A 56 -20.08 -14.99 19.98
CA VAL A 56 -19.19 -13.87 19.63
C VAL A 56 -19.23 -12.78 20.71
N THR A 57 -20.42 -12.49 21.25
CA THR A 57 -20.59 -11.52 22.33
C THR A 57 -19.87 -11.97 23.59
N ASP A 58 -19.99 -13.25 23.95
CA ASP A 58 -19.30 -13.84 25.09
C ASP A 58 -17.77 -13.83 24.90
N LEU A 59 -17.30 -14.15 23.68
CA LEU A 59 -15.89 -14.07 23.32
C LEU A 59 -15.35 -12.65 23.49
N TYR A 60 -16.09 -11.63 23.02
CA TYR A 60 -15.71 -10.23 23.20
C TYR A 60 -15.61 -9.85 24.68
N LEU A 61 -16.61 -10.21 25.50
CA LEU A 61 -16.61 -9.88 26.93
C LEU A 61 -15.45 -10.56 27.68
N ALA A 62 -15.14 -11.82 27.34
CA ALA A 62 -14.01 -12.54 27.91
C ALA A 62 -12.66 -11.90 27.54
N GLU A 63 -12.47 -11.56 26.27
CA GLU A 63 -11.21 -11.00 25.76
C GLU A 63 -11.04 -9.51 26.11
N ASN A 64 -12.13 -8.80 26.36
CA ASN A 64 -12.09 -7.43 26.87
C ASN A 64 -11.44 -7.37 28.26
N ASN A 65 -11.74 -8.35 29.13
CA ASN A 65 -11.10 -8.46 30.44
C ASN A 65 -9.60 -8.79 30.35
N ASN A 66 -9.17 -9.41 29.24
CA ASN A 66 -7.77 -9.74 28.96
C ASN A 66 -6.99 -8.64 28.23
N GLY A 67 -7.65 -7.52 27.90
CA GLY A 67 -7.04 -6.42 27.13
C GLY A 67 -6.69 -6.80 25.69
N ALA A 68 -7.41 -7.75 25.09
CA ALA A 68 -7.20 -8.22 23.72
C ALA A 68 -8.12 -7.54 22.69
N THR A 69 -9.02 -6.65 23.12
CA THR A 69 -10.04 -5.98 22.29
C THR A 69 -9.63 -4.55 21.86
N GLY A 70 -8.34 -4.24 21.92
CA GLY A 70 -7.77 -2.94 21.56
C GLY A 70 -7.37 -2.10 22.79
N GLY A 71 -7.06 -0.83 22.54
CA GLY A 71 -6.64 0.12 23.58
C GLY A 71 -5.79 1.26 23.01
N GLN A 72 -4.96 1.88 23.84
CA GLN A 72 -4.11 3.02 23.42
C GLN A 72 -3.15 2.64 22.29
N LEU A 73 -2.93 3.52 21.30
CA LEU A 73 -2.06 3.24 20.15
C LEU A 73 -0.60 2.92 20.54
N ASN A 74 -0.10 3.52 21.62
CA ASN A 74 1.27 3.29 22.14
C ASN A 74 1.54 1.84 22.60
N THR A 75 0.50 1.06 22.88
CA THR A 75 0.55 -0.29 23.44
C THR A 75 0.14 -1.36 22.42
N GLN A 76 -0.01 -0.96 21.15
CA GLN A 76 -0.41 -1.86 20.06
C GLN A 76 0.57 -3.02 19.88
N THR A 77 1.89 -2.76 19.90
CA THR A 77 2.90 -3.82 19.70
C THR A 77 2.83 -4.89 20.79
N SER A 78 2.67 -4.48 22.05
CA SER A 78 2.57 -5.42 23.18
C SER A 78 1.27 -6.22 23.16
N ARG A 79 0.16 -5.65 22.65
CA ARG A 79 -1.13 -6.33 22.55
C ARG A 79 -1.29 -7.19 21.31
N SER A 80 -0.46 -7.00 20.29
CA SER A 80 -0.58 -7.67 18.98
C SER A 80 -0.82 -9.17 19.08
N LEU A 81 -0.11 -9.88 19.97
CA LEU A 81 -0.27 -11.33 20.16
C LEU A 81 -1.65 -11.70 20.72
N LEU A 82 -2.17 -10.94 21.66
CA LEU A 82 -3.49 -11.16 22.27
C LEU A 82 -4.61 -10.80 21.28
N GLU A 83 -4.48 -9.65 20.60
CA GLU A 83 -5.40 -9.22 19.54
C GLU A 83 -5.45 -10.24 18.39
N SER A 84 -4.31 -10.81 17.97
CA SER A 84 -4.26 -11.88 16.97
C SER A 84 -4.82 -13.22 17.46
N ALA A 85 -4.74 -13.51 18.76
CA ALA A 85 -5.37 -14.70 19.34
C ALA A 85 -6.90 -14.56 19.39
N TYR A 86 -7.40 -13.39 19.79
CA TYR A 86 -8.83 -13.06 19.74
C TYR A 86 -9.37 -13.15 18.31
N GLN A 87 -8.65 -12.57 17.34
CA GLN A 87 -9.03 -12.63 15.93
C GLN A 87 -9.17 -14.07 15.43
N ARG A 88 -8.18 -14.95 15.69
CA ARG A 88 -8.26 -16.37 15.28
C ARG A 88 -9.42 -17.13 15.92
N LYS A 89 -9.73 -16.83 17.19
CA LYS A 89 -10.89 -17.43 17.86
C LYS A 89 -12.21 -17.00 17.23
N ALA A 90 -12.32 -15.74 16.82
CA ALA A 90 -13.50 -15.20 16.15
C ALA A 90 -13.65 -15.77 14.72
N GLU A 91 -12.55 -15.89 13.97
CA GLU A 91 -12.53 -16.52 12.63
C GLU A 91 -12.96 -17.99 12.71
N GLN A 92 -12.48 -18.74 13.70
CA GLN A 92 -12.88 -20.14 13.90
C GLN A 92 -14.37 -20.30 14.27
N LEU A 93 -14.93 -19.33 14.98
CA LEU A 93 -16.32 -19.35 15.42
C LEU A 93 -17.30 -19.07 14.26
N MET A 94 -16.84 -18.32 13.26
CA MET A 94 -17.61 -17.84 12.10
C MET A 94 -16.97 -18.34 10.79
N SER A 95 -16.58 -19.62 10.73
CA SER A 95 -15.86 -20.20 9.57
C SER A 95 -16.65 -20.10 8.27
N ASP A 96 -17.98 -20.17 8.36
CA ASP A 96 -18.87 -20.22 7.19
C ASP A 96 -19.39 -18.83 6.78
N GLU A 97 -18.95 -17.77 7.48
CA GLU A 97 -19.39 -16.40 7.26
C GLU A 97 -18.23 -15.45 6.94
N ASN A 98 -18.54 -14.34 6.28
CA ASN A 98 -17.56 -13.28 6.03
C ASN A 98 -17.31 -12.50 7.32
N CYS A 99 -16.11 -12.61 7.87
CA CYS A 99 -15.73 -11.88 9.07
C CYS A 99 -15.20 -10.49 8.73
N PHE A 100 -15.70 -9.46 9.42
CA PHE A 100 -15.22 -8.08 9.27
C PHE A 100 -14.61 -7.57 10.57
N LYS A 101 -13.38 -7.06 10.47
CA LYS A 101 -12.68 -6.39 11.57
C LYS A 101 -12.92 -4.89 11.49
N LEU A 102 -13.54 -4.35 12.53
CA LEU A 102 -13.83 -2.93 12.70
C LEU A 102 -12.80 -2.31 13.64
N MET A 103 -12.08 -1.28 13.18
CA MET A 103 -11.12 -0.55 14.00
C MET A 103 -11.47 0.92 14.07
N PHE A 104 -11.51 1.45 15.30
CA PHE A 104 -11.70 2.87 15.58
C PHE A 104 -10.38 3.47 16.04
N ILE A 105 -9.81 4.38 15.24
CA ILE A 105 -8.58 5.09 15.55
C ILE A 105 -8.94 6.54 15.85
N GLN A 106 -8.82 6.95 17.10
CA GLN A 106 -9.05 8.33 17.52
C GLN A 106 -7.72 9.08 17.66
N SER A 107 -7.57 10.18 16.92
CA SER A 107 -6.42 11.08 17.01
C SER A 107 -6.90 12.52 17.02
N GLN A 108 -6.59 13.26 18.11
CA GLN A 108 -6.82 14.70 18.28
C GLN A 108 -7.99 15.30 17.48
N GLY A 109 -9.23 14.94 17.86
CA GLY A 109 -10.45 15.51 17.27
C GLY A 109 -10.94 14.84 15.97
N GLN A 110 -10.20 13.85 15.43
CA GLN A 110 -10.62 13.02 14.31
C GLN A 110 -10.79 11.56 14.75
N VAL A 111 -11.86 10.92 14.26
CA VAL A 111 -12.13 9.48 14.44
C VAL A 111 -12.09 8.83 13.07
N GLN A 112 -11.15 7.92 12.87
CA GLN A 112 -11.03 7.12 11.66
C GLN A 112 -11.61 5.72 11.92
N LEU A 113 -12.64 5.34 11.16
CA LEU A 113 -13.16 3.98 11.10
C LEU A 113 -12.49 3.24 9.95
N THR A 114 -11.88 2.09 10.26
CA THR A 114 -11.33 1.16 9.26
C THR A 114 -12.12 -0.13 9.32
N ILE A 115 -12.53 -0.64 8.16
CA ILE A 115 -13.23 -1.92 8.02
C ILE A 115 -12.33 -2.81 7.16
N GLU A 116 -11.93 -3.94 7.70
CA GLU A 116 -11.08 -4.94 7.05
C GLU A 116 -11.88 -6.25 6.91
N LEU A 117 -11.91 -6.82 5.71
CA LEU A 117 -12.46 -8.16 5.48
C LEU A 117 -11.39 -9.17 5.88
N LEU A 118 -11.73 -10.07 6.80
CA LEU A 118 -10.88 -11.19 7.20
C LEU A 118 -11.12 -12.36 6.24
N ASP A 119 -10.03 -13.03 5.89
CA ASP A 119 -10.07 -14.20 5.00
C ASP A 119 -10.50 -15.41 5.82
N THR A 120 -11.74 -15.83 5.67
CA THR A 120 -12.31 -17.04 6.33
C THR A 120 -12.27 -18.26 5.43
N GLU A 121 -11.73 -18.15 4.21
CA GLU A 121 -11.52 -19.32 3.35
C GLU A 121 -10.52 -20.26 4.05
N GLU A 122 -10.88 -21.55 4.14
CA GLU A 122 -10.04 -22.58 4.77
C GLU A 122 -8.62 -22.51 4.21
N GLU A 123 -7.63 -22.49 5.10
CA GLU A 123 -6.21 -22.59 4.76
C GLU A 123 -6.04 -23.80 3.82
N ASN A 124 -5.79 -23.54 2.53
CA ASN A 124 -5.73 -24.54 1.46
C ASN A 124 -5.09 -25.83 1.97
N SER A 125 -5.91 -26.88 2.07
CA SER A 125 -5.48 -28.19 2.54
C SER A 125 -4.33 -28.71 1.66
N ASP A 126 -3.34 -29.37 2.25
CA ASP A 126 -2.27 -30.12 1.57
C ASP A 126 -2.85 -31.35 0.80
N ASP A 127 -3.84 -31.14 -0.07
CA ASP A 127 -4.41 -32.17 -0.92
C ASP A 127 -3.40 -32.46 -2.06
N PRO A 128 -2.91 -33.71 -2.23
CA PRO A 128 -1.95 -34.07 -3.27
C PRO A 128 -2.36 -33.65 -4.69
N VAL A 129 -3.66 -33.47 -4.92
CA VAL A 129 -4.25 -33.01 -6.19
C VAL A 129 -3.89 -31.56 -6.52
N GLU A 130 -3.72 -30.69 -5.52
CA GLU A 130 -3.28 -29.30 -5.75
C GLU A 130 -1.80 -29.22 -6.09
N ALA A 131 -0.95 -30.09 -5.52
CA ALA A 131 0.47 -30.15 -5.81
C ALA A 131 0.77 -30.53 -7.29
N GLU A 132 -0.07 -31.39 -7.88
CA GLU A 132 0.00 -31.71 -9.32
C GLU A 132 -0.39 -30.51 -10.20
N ARG A 133 -1.47 -29.79 -9.87
CA ARG A 133 -1.86 -28.55 -10.59
C ARG A 133 -0.80 -27.46 -10.49
N TRP A 134 -0.09 -27.39 -9.37
CA TRP A 134 1.03 -26.47 -9.16
C TRP A 134 2.24 -26.79 -10.03
N SER A 135 2.60 -28.07 -10.14
CA SER A 135 3.68 -28.52 -11.03
C SER A 135 3.35 -28.15 -12.48
N ASP A 136 2.10 -28.37 -12.88
CA ASP A 136 1.55 -27.96 -14.18
C ASP A 136 1.62 -26.44 -14.40
N TYR A 137 1.28 -25.64 -13.39
CA TYR A 137 1.35 -24.17 -13.47
C TYR A 137 2.79 -23.68 -13.60
N VAL A 138 3.71 -24.20 -12.80
CA VAL A 138 5.13 -23.82 -12.85
C VAL A 138 5.75 -24.24 -14.17
N GLU A 139 5.45 -25.44 -14.65
CA GLU A 139 5.90 -25.90 -15.97
C GLU A 139 5.37 -25.02 -17.09
N ARG A 140 4.09 -24.62 -17.04
CA ARG A 140 3.52 -23.64 -17.99
C ARG A 140 4.13 -22.24 -17.86
N TYR A 141 4.44 -21.80 -16.65
CA TYR A 141 5.06 -20.49 -16.40
C TYR A 141 6.51 -20.43 -16.90
N MET A 142 7.27 -21.52 -16.73
CA MET A 142 8.65 -21.64 -17.21
C MET A 142 8.72 -21.86 -18.73
N ASN A 143 7.70 -22.50 -19.32
CA ASN A 143 7.60 -22.71 -20.76
C ASN A 143 6.85 -21.56 -21.44
N SER A 144 7.62 -20.60 -21.99
CA SER A 144 7.10 -19.41 -22.70
C SER A 144 6.14 -19.71 -23.86
N ASP A 145 6.10 -20.94 -24.35
CA ASP A 145 5.28 -21.38 -25.47
C ASP A 145 3.83 -21.72 -25.08
N THR A 146 3.49 -21.71 -23.78
CA THR A 146 2.17 -22.15 -23.27
C THR A 146 1.28 -21.02 -22.72
N THR A 147 1.56 -19.76 -23.06
CA THR A 147 0.64 -18.67 -22.68
C THR A 147 -0.72 -18.85 -23.36
N SER A 148 -1.80 -18.93 -22.57
CA SER A 148 -3.17 -19.10 -23.07
C SER A 148 -3.56 -18.00 -24.06
N LEU A 149 -4.42 -18.34 -25.01
CA LEU A 149 -4.86 -17.41 -26.06
C LEU A 149 -5.53 -16.15 -25.48
N GLU A 150 -6.31 -16.32 -24.41
CA GLU A 150 -6.97 -15.26 -23.65
C GLU A 150 -5.95 -14.31 -23.00
N LEU A 151 -4.87 -14.84 -22.40
CA LEU A 151 -3.82 -14.01 -21.81
C LEU A 151 -3.07 -13.21 -22.88
N ARG A 152 -2.85 -13.79 -24.07
CA ARG A 152 -2.24 -13.08 -25.21
C ARG A 152 -3.12 -11.94 -25.70
N GLU A 153 -4.43 -12.14 -25.80
CA GLU A 153 -5.37 -11.09 -26.17
C GLU A 153 -5.46 -9.98 -25.12
N HIS A 154 -5.48 -10.34 -23.84
CA HIS A 154 -5.52 -9.37 -22.75
C HIS A 154 -4.23 -8.52 -22.68
N LEU A 155 -3.06 -9.16 -22.82
CA LEU A 155 -1.76 -8.46 -22.89
C LEU A 155 -1.62 -7.59 -24.15
N ALA A 156 -2.31 -7.93 -25.25
CA ALA A 156 -2.37 -7.08 -26.44
C ALA A 156 -3.21 -5.81 -26.20
N ARG A 157 -4.28 -5.90 -25.39
CA ARG A 157 -5.11 -4.75 -25.01
C ARG A 157 -4.42 -3.86 -23.97
N LYS A 158 -3.73 -4.45 -22.99
CA LYS A 158 -3.06 -3.73 -21.91
C LYS A 158 -1.67 -4.32 -21.65
N PRO A 159 -0.63 -3.88 -22.38
CA PRO A 159 0.71 -4.41 -22.19
C PRO A 159 1.24 -4.00 -20.81
N VAL A 160 1.44 -5.00 -19.94
CA VAL A 160 1.93 -4.82 -18.55
C VAL A 160 3.39 -4.33 -18.52
N PHE A 161 4.13 -4.49 -19.62
CA PHE A 161 5.48 -4.00 -19.75
C PHE A 161 5.56 -2.77 -20.65
N LEU A 162 6.26 -1.73 -20.18
CA LEU A 162 6.66 -0.60 -21.01
C LEU A 162 7.35 -1.15 -22.28
N PRO A 163 6.80 -0.91 -23.49
CA PRO A 163 7.31 -1.46 -24.75
C PRO A 163 8.80 -1.18 -24.98
N ARG A 164 9.32 -0.12 -24.35
CA ARG A 164 10.74 0.27 -24.37
C ARG A 164 11.67 -0.78 -23.75
N ASN A 165 11.28 -1.41 -22.64
CA ASN A 165 12.07 -2.45 -21.99
C ASN A 165 11.94 -3.79 -22.72
N LEU A 166 10.73 -4.11 -23.21
CA LEU A 166 10.47 -5.34 -23.94
C LEU A 166 11.23 -5.40 -25.29
N ARG A 167 11.32 -4.27 -26.02
CA ARG A 167 12.14 -4.17 -27.24
C ARG A 167 13.63 -4.37 -26.97
N ARG A 168 14.12 -3.94 -25.82
CA ARG A 168 15.53 -4.08 -25.42
C ARG A 168 15.86 -5.55 -25.10
N ILE A 169 14.96 -6.24 -24.40
CA ILE A 169 15.08 -7.67 -24.10
C ILE A 169 15.00 -8.50 -25.37
N ARG A 170 14.00 -8.26 -26.24
CA ARG A 170 13.84 -8.98 -27.52
C ARG A 170 15.04 -8.81 -28.46
N LYS A 171 15.68 -7.64 -28.49
CA LYS A 171 16.94 -7.43 -29.24
C LYS A 171 18.10 -8.24 -28.66
N CYS A 172 18.20 -8.34 -27.33
CA CYS A 172 19.23 -9.17 -26.69
C CYS A 172 19.00 -10.67 -26.90
N GLN A 173 17.75 -11.14 -26.85
CA GLN A 173 17.39 -12.55 -27.07
C GLN A 173 17.62 -12.98 -28.52
N ARG A 174 17.14 -12.21 -29.52
CA ARG A 174 17.41 -12.49 -30.94
C ARG A 174 18.90 -12.50 -31.28
N GLY A 175 19.69 -11.62 -30.67
CA GLY A 175 21.14 -11.62 -30.83
C GLY A 175 21.81 -12.87 -30.24
N ARG A 176 21.24 -13.44 -29.17
CA ARG A 176 21.71 -14.68 -28.53
C ARG A 176 21.37 -15.91 -29.38
N GLU A 177 20.15 -15.98 -29.90
CA GLU A 177 19.69 -17.07 -30.78
C GLU A 177 20.41 -17.07 -32.14
N GLN A 178 20.73 -15.89 -32.70
CA GLN A 178 21.53 -15.80 -33.93
C GLN A 178 22.99 -16.21 -33.69
N GLN A 179 23.59 -15.83 -32.55
CA GLN A 179 24.95 -16.26 -32.19
C GLN A 179 25.05 -17.77 -31.90
N GLU A 180 24.02 -18.38 -31.32
CA GLU A 180 23.97 -19.83 -31.09
C GLU A 180 23.72 -20.64 -32.38
N LYS A 181 22.99 -20.07 -33.36
CA LYS A 181 22.79 -20.71 -34.68
C LYS A 181 23.99 -20.55 -35.62
N GLU A 182 24.69 -19.42 -35.58
CA GLU A 182 25.91 -19.19 -36.40
C GLU A 182 27.17 -19.84 -35.79
N GLY A 183 27.17 -20.17 -34.50
CA GLY A 183 28.30 -20.82 -33.80
C GLY A 183 28.51 -22.31 -34.09
N LYS A 184 27.68 -22.94 -34.93
CA LYS A 184 27.82 -24.36 -35.30
C LYS A 184 28.69 -24.63 -36.53
N GLU A 185 29.08 -23.61 -37.29
CA GLU A 185 29.99 -23.75 -38.42
C GLU A 185 31.04 -22.62 -38.42
N GLY A 186 32.12 -22.80 -37.65
CA GLY A 186 33.28 -21.92 -37.73
C GLY A 186 33.93 -21.65 -36.38
N ASN A 187 35.15 -22.17 -36.23
CA ASN A 187 36.01 -21.97 -35.07
C ASN A 187 36.41 -20.49 -34.91
N SER A 188 35.56 -19.70 -34.26
CA SER A 188 35.94 -18.44 -33.60
C SER A 188 35.04 -18.22 -32.38
N LYS A 189 35.52 -18.70 -31.23
CA LYS A 189 35.10 -18.23 -29.91
C LYS A 189 35.37 -16.71 -29.83
N LYS A 190 34.44 -15.89 -30.30
CA LYS A 190 34.11 -14.66 -29.55
C LYS A 190 33.04 -15.04 -28.56
N SER A 191 33.48 -15.73 -27.49
CA SER A 191 32.71 -15.75 -26.25
C SER A 191 32.34 -14.30 -25.93
N MET A 192 31.17 -14.06 -25.35
CA MET A 192 30.81 -12.75 -24.86
C MET A 192 31.72 -12.40 -23.67
N GLU A 193 33.01 -12.12 -23.92
CA GLU A 193 34.12 -11.96 -22.96
C GLU A 193 33.85 -10.87 -21.91
N ASN A 194 32.80 -10.07 -22.11
CA ASN A 194 32.44 -8.92 -21.30
C ASN A 194 31.15 -9.11 -20.49
N VAL A 195 30.60 -10.32 -20.36
CA VAL A 195 29.47 -10.60 -19.46
C VAL A 195 29.79 -11.83 -18.62
N ASP A 196 30.02 -11.65 -17.33
CA ASP A 196 30.02 -12.75 -16.36
C ASP A 196 28.57 -12.99 -15.94
N SER A 197 28.07 -14.19 -16.20
CA SER A 197 26.75 -14.66 -15.79
C SER A 197 26.94 -15.92 -14.96
N LEU A 198 26.49 -15.91 -13.70
CA LEU A 198 26.46 -17.08 -12.84
C LEU A 198 25.01 -17.39 -12.50
N ASP A 199 24.46 -18.46 -13.07
CA ASP A 199 23.06 -18.84 -12.90
C ASP A 199 22.97 -20.00 -11.89
N LYS A 200 23.03 -19.66 -10.60
CA LYS A 200 23.01 -20.61 -9.47
C LYS A 200 21.94 -20.27 -8.43
N LEU A 201 20.95 -19.45 -8.80
CA LEU A 201 19.86 -19.11 -7.89
C LEU A 201 18.93 -20.31 -7.72
N GLU A 202 18.78 -20.75 -6.48
CA GLU A 202 17.89 -21.84 -6.11
C GLU A 202 16.78 -21.25 -5.25
N CYS A 203 15.54 -21.62 -5.54
CA CYS A 203 14.39 -21.23 -4.74
C CYS A 203 13.66 -22.47 -4.23
N ARG A 204 13.13 -22.38 -3.02
CA ARG A 204 12.24 -23.37 -2.41
C ARG A 204 10.90 -22.69 -2.16
N PHE A 205 9.83 -23.35 -2.55
CA PHE A 205 8.48 -22.87 -2.32
C PHE A 205 7.95 -23.49 -1.04
N LYS A 206 7.46 -22.64 -0.13
CA LYS A 206 6.66 -23.09 1.00
C LYS A 206 5.23 -23.27 0.50
N LEU A 207 4.81 -24.53 0.33
CA LEU A 207 3.49 -24.89 -0.20
C LEU A 207 2.36 -24.29 0.66
N ASN A 208 2.50 -24.31 1.98
CA ASN A 208 1.52 -23.79 2.93
C ASN A 208 1.29 -22.26 2.91
N SER A 209 2.23 -21.49 2.37
CA SER A 209 2.12 -20.02 2.41
C SER A 209 2.29 -19.38 1.03
N TYR A 210 2.43 -20.20 -0.02
CA TYR A 210 2.81 -19.79 -1.37
C TYR A 210 3.99 -18.81 -1.44
N LYS A 211 4.87 -18.85 -0.43
CA LYS A 211 6.04 -17.96 -0.35
C LYS A 211 7.23 -18.64 -1.00
N MET A 212 7.78 -17.99 -2.00
CA MET A 212 9.07 -18.33 -2.56
C MET A 212 10.17 -17.90 -1.58
N VAL A 213 11.04 -18.83 -1.21
CA VAL A 213 12.19 -18.58 -0.34
C VAL A 213 13.45 -18.94 -1.10
N TYR A 214 14.39 -18.00 -1.19
CA TYR A 214 15.68 -18.25 -1.83
C TYR A 214 16.60 -19.06 -0.92
N VAL A 215 17.31 -20.03 -1.51
CA VAL A 215 18.29 -20.83 -0.78
C VAL A 215 19.50 -19.95 -0.48
N ILE A 216 19.93 -19.97 0.79
CA ILE A 216 21.09 -19.20 1.24
C ILE A 216 22.34 -19.72 0.52
N LYS A 217 23.15 -18.82 -0.05
CA LYS A 217 24.31 -19.09 -0.94
C LYS A 217 23.95 -19.50 -2.38
N SER A 218 22.70 -19.35 -2.77
CA SER A 218 22.29 -19.39 -4.17
C SER A 218 22.14 -17.94 -4.67
N GLU A 219 22.87 -17.57 -5.70
CA GLU A 219 22.84 -16.23 -6.28
C GLU A 219 22.88 -16.32 -7.80
N ASP A 220 22.07 -15.47 -8.45
CA ASP A 220 22.17 -15.19 -9.87
C ASP A 220 22.72 -13.78 -10.03
N TYR A 221 23.84 -13.64 -10.75
CA TYR A 221 24.34 -12.33 -11.13
C TYR A 221 24.69 -12.27 -12.61
N MET A 222 24.29 -11.16 -13.22
CA MET A 222 24.72 -10.78 -14.57
C MET A 222 25.54 -9.50 -14.48
N TYR A 223 26.85 -9.63 -14.64
CA TYR A 223 27.76 -8.50 -14.64
C TYR A 223 28.35 -8.26 -16.02
N ARG A 224 28.03 -7.11 -16.61
CA ARG A 224 28.70 -6.65 -17.83
C ARG A 224 30.02 -6.00 -17.44
N ARG A 225 31.15 -6.64 -17.77
CA ARG A 225 32.49 -6.07 -17.61
C ARG A 225 32.53 -4.69 -18.25
N THR A 226 33.14 -3.73 -17.55
CA THR A 226 33.16 -2.26 -17.84
C THR A 226 31.86 -1.48 -17.60
N ALA A 227 30.80 -2.07 -17.05
CA ALA A 227 29.56 -1.32 -16.73
C ALA A 227 29.82 -0.16 -15.77
N LEU A 228 30.58 -0.39 -14.70
CA LEU A 228 30.94 0.65 -13.73
C LEU A 228 31.83 1.74 -14.34
N LEU A 229 32.80 1.36 -15.18
CA LEU A 229 33.67 2.32 -15.88
C LEU A 229 32.85 3.21 -16.83
N ARG A 230 31.91 2.63 -17.58
CA ARG A 230 31.01 3.39 -18.47
C ARG A 230 30.03 4.26 -17.68
N ALA A 231 29.52 3.79 -16.54
CA ALA A 231 28.70 4.58 -15.64
C ALA A 231 29.49 5.79 -15.13
N HIS A 232 30.74 5.59 -14.69
CA HIS A 232 31.60 6.67 -14.23
C HIS A 232 31.89 7.71 -15.32
N GLN A 233 32.26 7.27 -16.53
CA GLN A 233 32.50 8.17 -17.67
C GLN A 233 31.25 8.94 -18.12
N SER A 234 30.06 8.35 -17.98
CA SER A 234 28.81 9.00 -18.39
C SER A 234 28.16 9.82 -17.27
N HIS A 235 28.58 9.63 -16.02
CA HIS A 235 27.96 10.22 -14.84
C HIS A 235 27.90 11.75 -14.92
N GLU A 236 29.01 12.42 -15.23
CA GLU A 236 29.05 13.88 -15.35
C GLU A 236 28.04 14.42 -16.38
N ARG A 237 28.07 13.86 -17.59
CA ARG A 237 27.19 14.30 -18.69
C ARG A 237 25.72 14.05 -18.37
N VAL A 238 25.40 12.91 -17.77
CA VAL A 238 24.04 12.53 -17.40
C VAL A 238 23.53 13.41 -16.25
N SER A 239 24.32 13.61 -15.21
CA SER A 239 23.98 14.46 -14.06
C SER A 239 23.73 15.90 -14.48
N LYS A 240 24.62 16.50 -15.29
CA LYS A 240 24.42 17.86 -15.83
C LYS A 240 23.13 17.97 -16.63
N ARG A 241 22.85 17.02 -17.53
CA ARG A 241 21.64 17.04 -18.37
C ARG A 241 20.36 16.88 -17.56
N LEU A 242 20.34 15.96 -16.59
CA LEU A 242 19.17 15.74 -15.74
C LEU A 242 18.91 16.94 -14.83
N HIS A 243 19.97 17.52 -14.27
CA HIS A 243 19.87 18.71 -13.44
C HIS A 243 19.35 19.91 -14.25
N GLN A 244 19.87 20.15 -15.46
CA GLN A 244 19.33 21.19 -16.36
C GLN A 244 17.84 21.00 -16.66
N ARG A 245 17.40 19.75 -16.89
CA ARG A 245 15.98 19.46 -17.13
C ARG A 245 15.13 19.75 -15.88
N PHE A 246 15.65 19.40 -14.71
CA PHE A 246 14.97 19.68 -13.44
C PHE A 246 14.90 21.17 -13.17
N GLN A 247 16.01 21.90 -13.34
CA GLN A 247 16.05 23.35 -13.15
C GLN A 247 15.09 24.07 -14.09
N ALA A 248 15.05 23.69 -15.37
CA ALA A 248 14.09 24.27 -16.32
C ALA A 248 12.62 24.05 -15.90
N TRP A 249 12.31 22.90 -15.29
CA TRP A 249 10.98 22.62 -14.74
C TRP A 249 10.69 23.48 -13.49
N VAL A 250 11.65 23.58 -12.56
CA VAL A 250 11.54 24.44 -11.37
C VAL A 250 11.35 25.90 -11.77
N ASP A 251 12.17 26.42 -12.69
CA ASP A 251 12.10 27.81 -13.15
C ASP A 251 10.75 28.12 -13.80
N LYS A 252 10.19 27.17 -14.55
CA LYS A 252 8.86 27.31 -15.13
C LYS A 252 7.80 27.36 -14.03
N TRP A 253 7.83 26.41 -13.09
CA TRP A 253 6.87 26.34 -12.00
C TRP A 253 6.91 27.60 -11.12
N THR A 254 8.10 28.06 -10.76
CA THR A 254 8.30 29.28 -9.97
C THR A 254 7.73 30.52 -10.65
N LYS A 255 7.91 30.66 -11.98
CA LYS A 255 7.32 31.78 -12.73
C LYS A 255 5.79 31.78 -12.71
N GLU A 256 5.17 30.61 -12.69
CA GLU A 256 3.71 30.47 -12.71
C GLU A 256 3.09 30.63 -11.31
N HIS A 257 3.79 30.27 -10.23
CA HIS A 257 3.20 30.14 -8.89
C HIS A 257 3.80 31.04 -7.81
N VAL A 258 4.98 31.65 -8.03
CA VAL A 258 5.67 32.45 -7.03
C VAL A 258 5.75 33.92 -7.46
N PRO A 259 4.94 34.82 -6.87
CA PRO A 259 5.05 36.25 -7.11
C PRO A 259 6.34 36.80 -6.48
N ARG A 260 6.78 37.95 -7.01
CA ARG A 260 8.07 38.56 -6.62
C ARG A 260 8.18 38.89 -5.13
N GLU A 261 7.06 39.22 -4.49
CA GLU A 261 7.00 39.52 -3.06
C GLU A 261 7.28 38.28 -2.21
N MET A 262 6.64 37.15 -2.52
CA MET A 262 6.90 35.86 -1.83
C MET A 262 8.33 35.37 -2.06
N ALA A 263 8.89 35.58 -3.25
CA ALA A 263 10.29 35.26 -3.51
C ALA A 263 11.25 36.12 -2.66
N ALA A 264 10.97 37.41 -2.52
CA ALA A 264 11.75 38.31 -1.67
C ALA A 264 11.64 37.95 -0.19
N GLU A 265 10.44 37.58 0.28
CA GLU A 265 10.20 37.12 1.65
C GLU A 265 10.94 35.80 1.94
N THR A 266 10.90 34.84 1.00
CA THR A 266 11.64 33.57 1.10
C THR A 266 13.15 33.83 1.17
N SER A 267 13.67 34.77 0.38
CA SER A 267 15.08 35.17 0.43
C SER A 267 15.44 35.80 1.78
N LYS A 268 14.59 36.66 2.33
CA LYS A 268 14.79 37.24 3.66
C LYS A 268 14.78 36.17 4.75
N TRP A 269 13.82 35.23 4.68
CA TRP A 269 13.74 34.08 5.57
C TRP A 269 15.00 33.21 5.53
N LEU A 270 15.49 32.86 4.33
CA LEU A 270 16.73 32.10 4.16
C LEU A 270 17.96 32.81 4.75
N MET A 271 17.99 34.14 4.69
CA MET A 271 19.09 34.95 5.23
C MET A 271 18.92 35.28 6.72
N GLY A 272 17.81 34.87 7.35
CA GLY A 272 17.53 35.15 8.76
C GLY A 272 17.11 36.61 9.02
N GLU A 273 16.67 37.34 8.00
CA GLU A 273 16.26 38.74 8.09
C GLU A 273 14.74 38.86 8.28
N GLY A 274 14.30 39.63 9.28
CA GLY A 274 12.93 40.16 9.34
C GLY A 274 11.85 39.29 9.98
N LEU A 275 12.16 38.47 11.00
CA LEU A 275 11.16 37.71 11.75
C LEU A 275 11.23 38.02 13.25
N GLU A 276 10.16 38.64 13.76
CA GLU A 276 9.97 38.85 15.19
C GLU A 276 9.79 37.50 15.91
N GLY A 277 10.61 37.23 16.94
CA GLY A 277 10.53 36.01 17.76
C GLY A 277 11.51 34.89 17.40
N LEU A 278 12.35 35.05 16.37
CA LEU A 278 13.43 34.09 16.07
C LEU A 278 14.76 34.49 16.74
N VAL A 279 15.58 33.49 17.08
CA VAL A 279 16.90 33.71 17.68
C VAL A 279 17.80 34.45 16.68
N PRO A 280 18.47 35.55 17.09
CA PRO A 280 19.38 36.26 16.22
C PRO A 280 20.46 35.33 15.65
N CYS A 281 20.50 35.22 14.33
CA CYS A 281 21.48 34.40 13.62
C CYS A 281 22.06 35.16 12.43
N THR A 282 23.30 34.80 12.07
CA THR A 282 23.98 35.28 10.87
C THR A 282 24.06 34.13 9.89
N THR A 283 23.32 34.23 8.79
CA THR A 283 23.37 33.23 7.71
C THR A 283 24.31 33.71 6.61
N THR A 284 25.25 32.85 6.19
CA THR A 284 26.08 33.07 5.00
C THR A 284 25.71 32.07 3.92
N CYS A 285 25.69 32.49 2.66
CA CYS A 285 25.41 31.62 1.51
C CYS A 285 26.65 31.52 0.63
N ASP A 286 27.24 30.34 0.54
CA ASP A 286 28.40 30.04 -0.30
C ASP A 286 27.98 29.12 -1.44
N THR A 287 28.39 29.42 -2.68
CA THR A 287 28.17 28.50 -3.81
C THR A 287 29.27 27.46 -3.86
N GLU A 288 28.90 26.18 -3.71
CA GLU A 288 29.82 25.03 -3.76
C GLU A 288 29.47 24.14 -4.97
N THR A 289 30.48 23.59 -5.65
CA THR A 289 30.22 22.63 -6.75
C THR A 289 30.24 21.21 -6.20
N LEU A 290 29.07 20.58 -6.11
CA LEU A 290 28.91 19.20 -5.68
C LEU A 290 28.52 18.32 -6.87
N HIS A 291 29.28 17.26 -7.11
CA HIS A 291 29.03 16.29 -8.20
C HIS A 291 28.65 16.97 -9.54
N PHE A 292 29.46 17.95 -9.95
CA PHE A 292 29.37 18.69 -11.22
C PHE A 292 28.26 19.75 -11.32
N VAL A 293 27.59 20.08 -10.21
CA VAL A 293 26.52 21.08 -10.14
C VAL A 293 26.83 22.12 -9.06
N SER A 294 26.62 23.40 -9.36
CA SER A 294 26.71 24.48 -8.37
C SER A 294 25.48 24.47 -7.47
N ILE A 295 25.68 24.26 -6.17
CA ILE A 295 24.66 24.31 -5.13
C ILE A 295 24.92 25.48 -4.18
N ASN A 296 23.86 26.08 -3.67
CA ASN A 296 23.95 27.10 -2.63
C ASN A 296 23.99 26.41 -1.26
N LYS A 297 25.04 26.69 -0.50
CA LYS A 297 25.24 26.17 0.85
C LYS A 297 25.04 27.29 1.86
N TYR A 298 23.95 27.17 2.61
CA TYR A 298 23.63 28.11 3.68
C TYR A 298 24.27 27.64 4.98
N ARG A 299 25.00 28.53 5.66
CA ARG A 299 25.59 28.30 6.97
C ARG A 299 25.04 29.32 7.95
N VAL A 300 24.34 28.83 8.97
CA VAL A 300 23.77 29.66 10.03
C VAL A 300 24.70 29.65 11.23
N LYS A 301 25.04 30.84 11.75
CA LYS A 301 25.76 31.02 13.02
C LYS A 301 24.85 31.74 14.00
N TYR A 302 24.62 31.15 15.17
CA TYR A 302 23.88 31.79 16.25
C TYR A 302 24.85 32.57 17.15
N GLY A 303 24.45 33.75 17.60
CA GLY A 303 25.25 34.55 18.54
C GLY A 303 25.32 33.87 19.93
N THR A 304 26.48 33.90 20.56
CA THR A 304 26.68 33.40 21.94
C THR A 304 26.12 34.38 22.97
N VAL A 305 24.80 34.53 23.03
CA VAL A 305 24.16 35.19 24.18
C VAL A 305 22.87 34.46 24.52
N PHE A 306 22.97 33.47 25.39
CA PHE A 306 21.96 33.16 26.40
C PHE A 306 22.62 32.34 27.52
N LYS A 307 22.95 33.02 28.63
CA LYS A 307 22.85 32.37 29.95
C LYS A 307 21.35 32.20 30.19
N ALA A 308 20.92 30.96 30.36
CA ALA A 308 19.55 30.65 30.75
C ALA A 308 19.24 31.25 32.13
N PRO A 309 17.98 31.67 32.40
CA PRO A 309 17.51 31.80 33.77
C PRO A 309 17.46 30.44 34.49
#